data_AF-A0A3R7EDK2-F1
#
_entry.id   AF-A0A3R7EDK2-F1
#
_cell.length_a   1.000
_cell.length_b   1.000
_cell.length_c   1.000
_cell.angle_alpha   90.00
_cell.angle_beta   90.00
_cell.angle_gamma   90.00
#
_symmetry.space_group_name_H-M   'P 1'
#
loop_
_entity.id
_entity.type
_entity.pdbx_description
1 polymer ?
#
loop_
_entity_poly.entity_id
_entity_poly.type
_entity_poly.pdbx_seq_one_letter_code
_entity_poly.pdbx_strand_id
1 'polypeptide(L)' 'MGKNTCDGCGRRISVAGGVPNLWTFGDRDGSEGTAMTLELEDGSEHLLCYPCIEALPDEPTAADVERLEQDGETSQLRVL' A
#
# COMPACT_ATOMS: atom_id res chain seq x y z
N MET A 1 8.68 4.46 14.54
CA MET A 1 7.21 4.37 14.57
C MET A 1 6.80 3.83 13.20
N GLY A 2 6.23 2.61 13.11
CA GLY A 2 5.82 2.06 11.82
C GLY A 2 4.62 2.80 11.26
N LYS A 3 4.63 3.15 9.97
CA LYS A 3 3.43 3.61 9.27
C LYS A 3 2.45 2.44 9.18
N ASN A 4 1.18 2.70 9.46
CA ASN A 4 0.10 1.71 9.39
C ASN A 4 -1.02 2.19 8.44
N THR A 5 -0.66 3.07 7.50
CA THR A 5 -1.58 3.72 6.55
C THR A 5 -1.00 3.64 5.16
N CYS A 6 -1.83 3.31 4.18
CA CYS A 6 -1.44 3.27 2.78
C CYS A 6 -1.12 4.68 2.29
N ASP A 7 0.04 4.88 1.67
CA ASP A 7 0.48 6.19 1.16
C ASP A 7 -0.29 6.61 -0.10
N GLY A 8 -0.90 5.67 -0.84
CA GLY A 8 -1.76 5.98 -1.98
C GLY A 8 -3.19 6.34 -1.56
N CYS A 9 -3.93 5.39 -0.99
CA CYS A 9 -5.36 5.58 -0.70
C CYS A 9 -5.67 6.04 0.73
N GLY A 10 -4.67 6.17 1.63
CA GLY A 10 -4.85 6.64 3.00
C GLY A 10 -5.49 5.64 3.98
N ARG A 11 -5.92 4.45 3.53
CA ARG A 11 -6.59 3.47 4.41
C ARG A 11 -5.63 2.91 5.46
N ARG A 12 -6.18 2.51 6.62
CA ARG A 12 -5.41 1.72 7.60
C ARG A 12 -5.10 0.34 7.04
N ILE A 13 -3.86 -0.07 7.23
CA ILE A 13 -3.31 -1.33 6.76
C ILE A 13 -2.47 -1.96 7.86
N SER A 14 -2.51 -3.29 7.92
CA SER A 14 -1.64 -4.05 8.80
C SER A 14 -0.35 -4.35 8.05
N VAL A 15 0.72 -3.65 8.41
CA VAL A 15 2.06 -4.04 7.95
C VAL A 15 2.42 -5.32 8.69
N ALA A 16 2.63 -6.41 7.95
CA ALA A 16 3.27 -7.60 8.49
C ALA A 16 4.74 -7.26 8.80
N GLY A 17 4.95 -6.50 9.87
CA GLY A 17 6.26 -5.99 10.26
C GLY A 17 7.13 -7.09 10.86
N GLY A 18 8.02 -7.65 10.04
CA GLY A 18 9.38 -7.99 10.44
C GLY A 18 9.58 -9.08 11.51
N VAL A 19 9.48 -10.34 11.11
CA VAL A 19 10.39 -11.39 11.59
C VAL A 19 10.69 -12.29 10.38
N PRO A 20 11.95 -12.64 10.08
CA PRO A 20 12.30 -13.53 8.95
C PRO A 20 11.78 -14.97 9.13
N ASN A 21 10.91 -15.23 10.12
CA ASN A 21 10.56 -16.58 10.51
C ASN A 21 9.18 -16.77 11.17
N LEU A 22 8.18 -15.90 11.00
CA LEU A 22 6.84 -16.21 11.53
C LEU A 22 5.70 -15.63 10.68
N TRP A 23 4.87 -16.56 10.20
CA TRP A 23 3.46 -16.37 9.90
C TRP A 23 2.79 -15.57 11.03
N THR A 24 2.55 -14.28 10.83
CA THR A 24 1.58 -13.52 11.61
C THR A 24 0.50 -13.06 10.63
N PHE A 25 -0.44 -13.96 10.39
CA PHE A 25 -1.78 -13.56 9.97
C PHE A 25 -2.34 -12.76 11.14
N GLY A 26 -2.31 -11.43 10.99
CA GLY A 26 -2.85 -10.51 11.98
C GLY A 26 -4.27 -10.92 12.33
N ASP A 27 -4.48 -11.12 13.62
CA ASP A 27 -5.77 -11.40 14.21
C ASP A 27 -6.79 -10.33 13.80
N ARG A 28 -8.06 -10.74 13.79
CA ARG A 28 -9.18 -10.05 13.14
C ARG A 28 -9.46 -8.68 13.78
N ASP A 29 -8.79 -7.63 13.32
CA ASP A 29 -9.02 -6.25 13.77
C ASP A 29 -9.37 -5.33 12.58
N GLY A 30 -10.41 -5.71 11.81
CA GLY A 30 -11.09 -4.87 10.81
C GLY A 30 -10.24 -4.22 9.69
N SER A 31 -8.93 -4.45 9.65
CA SER A 31 -7.98 -3.88 8.68
C SER A 31 -7.71 -4.94 7.62
N GLU A 32 -8.71 -5.21 6.80
CA GLU A 32 -8.59 -6.09 5.64
C GLU A 32 -7.76 -5.39 4.55
N GLY A 33 -6.44 -5.58 4.61
CA GLY A 33 -5.52 -5.08 3.60
C GLY A 33 -4.09 -5.53 3.85
N THR A 34 -3.65 -6.56 3.14
CA THR A 34 -2.22 -6.88 2.98
C THR A 34 -1.53 -5.71 2.29
N ALA A 35 -0.44 -5.23 2.88
CA ALA A 35 0.34 -4.13 2.34
C ALA A 35 1.84 -4.47 2.34
N MET A 36 2.56 -3.85 1.41
CA MET A 36 3.99 -4.01 1.24
C MET A 36 4.63 -2.63 1.07
N THR A 37 5.85 -2.49 1.55
CA THR A 37 6.68 -1.31 1.23
C THR A 37 7.32 -1.55 -0.12
N LEU A 38 7.10 -0.64 -1.07
CA LEU A 38 7.80 -0.62 -2.35
C LEU A 38 8.82 0.51 -2.37
N GLU A 39 9.99 0.20 -2.91
CA GLU A 39 10.97 1.19 -3.35
C GLU A 39 10.72 1.44 -4.84
N LEU A 40 10.48 2.69 -5.21
CA LEU A 40 10.24 3.12 -6.60
C LEU A 40 11.56 3.52 -7.27
N GLU A 41 11.54 3.65 -8.60
CA GLU A 41 12.75 3.97 -9.39
C GLU A 41 13.36 5.35 -9.10
N ASP A 42 12.57 6.27 -8.55
CA ASP A 42 13.04 7.59 -8.08
C ASP A 42 13.72 7.51 -6.70
N GLY A 43 13.82 6.32 -6.10
CA GLY A 43 14.43 6.07 -4.80
C GLY A 43 13.50 6.39 -3.62
N SER A 44 12.22 6.64 -3.89
CA SER A 44 11.21 6.85 -2.85
C SER A 44 10.67 5.52 -2.31
N GLU A 45 10.38 5.47 -1.01
CA GLU A 45 9.79 4.30 -0.34
C GLU A 45 8.34 4.60 0.07
N HIS A 46 7.39 3.80 -0.44
CA HIS A 46 5.97 3.97 -0.19
C HIS A 46 5.34 2.69 0.37
N LEU A 47 4.51 2.84 1.40
CA LEU A 47 3.75 1.72 1.96
C LEU A 47 2.39 1.63 1.27
N LEU A 48 2.17 0.61 0.45
CA LEU A 48 0.98 0.48 -0.39
C LEU A 48 0.22 -0.82 -0.11
N CYS A 49 -1.11 -0.75 -0.11
CA CYS A 49 -1.96 -1.95 -0.10
C CYS A 49 -1.94 -2.64 -1.47
N TYR A 50 -2.23 -3.95 -1.50
CA TYR A 50 -2.26 -4.73 -2.75
C TYR A 50 -3.11 -4.09 -3.87
N PRO A 51 -4.34 -3.58 -3.63
CA PRO A 51 -5.10 -2.91 -4.66
C PRO A 51 -4.44 -1.64 -5.23
N CYS A 52 -3.69 -0.88 -4.41
CA CYS A 52 -2.93 0.27 -4.90
C CYS A 52 -1.80 -0.17 -5.81
N ILE A 53 -1.11 -1.26 -5.46
CA ILE A 53 0.00 -1.81 -6.24
C ILE A 53 -0.51 -2.31 -7.60
N GLU A 54 -1.66 -2.99 -7.63
CA GLU A 54 -2.27 -3.48 -8.86
C GLU A 54 -2.79 -2.36 -9.78
N ALA A 55 -3.08 -1.18 -9.22
CA ALA A 55 -3.53 -0.01 -9.99
C ALA A 55 -2.37 0.82 -10.57
N LEU A 56 -1.14 0.60 -10.11
CA LEU A 56 0.03 1.32 -10.59
C LEU A 56 0.48 0.82 -11.98
N PRO A 57 1.11 1.69 -12.80
CA PRO A 57 1.73 1.28 -14.06
C PRO A 57 3.00 0.42 -13.82
N ASP A 58 3.55 -0.19 -14.87
CA ASP A 58 4.77 -1.02 -14.80
C ASP A 58 6.01 -0.26 -14.27
N GLU A 59 6.14 1.03 -14.60
CA GLU A 59 7.19 1.94 -14.11
C GLU A 59 6.55 3.04 -13.22
N PRO A 60 6.21 2.72 -11.96
CA PRO A 60 5.51 3.64 -11.07
C PRO A 60 6.44 4.72 -10.50
N THR A 61 5.92 5.95 -10.47
CA THR A 61 6.58 7.09 -9.83
C THR A 61 5.85 7.53 -8.56
N ALA A 62 6.49 8.34 -7.72
CA ALA A 62 5.82 8.95 -6.56
C ALA A 62 4.56 9.75 -6.96
N ALA A 63 4.56 10.37 -8.15
CA ALA A 63 3.40 11.08 -8.66
C ALA A 63 2.22 10.14 -8.96
N ASP A 64 2.47 8.91 -9.41
CA ASP A 64 1.42 7.91 -9.62
C ASP A 64 0.79 7.48 -8.28
N VAL A 65 1.62 7.35 -7.25
CA VAL A 65 1.15 7.06 -5.89
C VAL A 65 0.23 8.17 -5.36
N GLU A 66 0.60 9.43 -5.55
CA GLU A 66 -0.21 10.59 -5.15
C GLU A 66 -1.56 10.68 -5.89
N ARG A 67 -1.68 10.01 -7.04
CA ARG A 67 -2.91 9.98 -7.86
C ARG A 67 -3.83 8.82 -7.54
N LEU A 68 -3.39 7.88 -6.69
CA LEU A 68 -4.21 6.78 -6.24
C LEU A 68 -5.31 7.29 -5.33
N GLU A 69 -6.52 6.83 -5.57
CA GLU A 69 -7.66 7.16 -4.74
C GLU A 69 -8.47 5.92 -4.38
N GLN A 70 -9.23 6.07 -3.29
CA GLN A 70 -10.13 5.05 -2.82
C GLN A 70 -11.48 5.16 -3.53
N ASP A 71 -11.89 4.09 -4.22
CA ASP A 71 -13.28 3.86 -4.62
C ASP A 71 -13.83 2.67 -3.81
N GLY A 72 -14.36 2.98 -2.62
CA GLY A 72 -14.90 1.98 -1.70
C GLY A 72 -13.86 0.96 -1.21
N GLU A 73 -13.98 -0.30 -1.63
CA GLU A 73 -13.05 -1.38 -1.26
C GLU A 73 -11.85 -1.52 -2.22
N THR A 74 -11.88 -0.79 -3.34
CA THR A 74 -10.85 -0.84 -4.40
C THR A 74 -10.03 0.45 -4.44
N SER A 75 -8.79 0.35 -4.92
CA SER A 75 -7.97 1.51 -5.27
C SER A 75 -7.98 1.67 -6.78
N GLN A 76 -8.12 2.91 -7.27
CA GLN A 76 -8.03 3.23 -8.69
C GLN A 76 -7.04 4.38 -8.91
N LEU A 77 -6.30 4.31 -10.01
CA LEU A 77 -5.43 5.40 -10.45
C LEU A 77 -6.28 6.43 -11.19
N ARG A 78 -6.40 7.65 -10.67
CA ARG A 78 -7.16 8.70 -11.37
C ARG A 78 -6.36 9.15 -12.60
N VAL A 79 -6.91 9.02 -13.80
CA VAL A 79 -6.35 9.61 -15.04
C VAL A 79 -6.94 11.02 -15.19
N LEU A 80 -6.08 12.04 -15.32
CA LEU A 80 -6.50 13.43 -15.55
C LEU A 80 -6.59 13.68 -17.06
#